data_AF-A0A952UYY9-F1
#
_entry.id   AF-A0A952UYY9-F1
#
_cell.length_a   1.000
_cell.length_b   1.000
_cell.length_c   1.000
_cell.angle_alpha   90.00
_cell.angle_beta   90.00
_cell.angle_gamma   90.00
#
_symmetry.space_group_name_H-M   'P 1'
#
loop_
_entity.id
_entity.type
_entity.pdbx_description
1 polymer ?
#
loop_
_entity_poly.entity_id
_entity_poly.type
_entity_poly.pdbx_seq_one_letter_code
_entity_poly.pdbx_strand_id
1 'polypeptide(L)'
;MRGLLLLAALAVLLGGCRGCKNDHPYVPAGPDGAAATADDAGEARPSGPAAPGPGPGGGAEAAVALAPGVTSWRGDGLVIDGGGQEIALLLARDFDGDGKTDALAILRPPLAERKPGASTGRLVYVRGGEPNVPPAAIAVGPALGQWPACVATARLEKVGPRSVFAEIGSDCPKAIGTRAISVVRLAPPAPAVAFDAILTDPRDAPSLGLAVESADRDGDGVDDTVLRFTVDGVDARLAFFDRPAGPSRDPEEPEASLKTAAARIAKAKPDEVPAMVDRLRAAYRALCDEGGAPRITHVHGGPAPTCGTSKVLEDAGIAAVRAYAQSGDVFGAFAAAEIAQAAPATKTAARSSELEKHLATAAPVESAKAVRVLATLVDSPSDAEPQWGPLTFDATNQLLVRAGKTVTSVDPENGDEHADGAAAWPAEVVSPDATRRWSAAFQVCDDGAARASFTVAETNTTITAPLPLVPRLGRACSGHGEPLLVQPIAWGPRGLEAIVAGRPFIFKSEGANEMTASPLAPFLDERPPPGSPRMGAKMAVAVPNALLVLAEGKWRNLRSPDVKPSELRACTIDDTATRVACVRRGKVVLLQR
;
A
#
# COMPACT_ATOMS: atom_id res chain seq x y z
N MET A 1 -39.36 -1.78 50.52
CA MET A 1 -40.81 -1.51 50.35
C MET A 1 -41.11 -1.49 48.86
N ARG A 2 -41.96 -2.43 48.40
CA ARG A 2 -42.78 -2.50 47.15
C ARG A 2 -42.07 -2.20 45.81
N GLY A 3 -42.02 -3.06 44.80
CA GLY A 3 -42.52 -4.42 44.48
C GLY A 3 -41.92 -4.75 43.09
N LEU A 4 -41.36 -5.92 42.75
CA LEU A 4 -41.85 -7.31 42.69
C LEU A 4 -43.03 -7.57 41.73
N LEU A 5 -42.68 -8.28 40.64
CA LEU A 5 -43.44 -9.34 39.95
C LEU A 5 -44.60 -8.95 39.00
N LEU A 6 -44.41 -9.18 37.69
CA LEU A 6 -45.27 -10.09 36.92
C LEU A 6 -44.55 -10.66 35.68
N LEU A 7 -44.68 -11.97 35.54
CA LEU A 7 -44.08 -12.87 34.54
C LEU A 7 -44.96 -13.02 33.29
N ALA A 8 -44.29 -13.27 32.16
CA ALA A 8 -44.58 -14.30 31.14
C ALA A 8 -45.98 -14.45 30.52
N ALA A 9 -46.06 -14.26 29.19
CA ALA A 9 -46.64 -15.22 28.24
C ALA A 9 -46.60 -14.66 26.80
N LEU A 10 -45.69 -15.18 25.95
CA LEU A 10 -46.01 -15.56 24.56
C LEU A 10 -44.81 -16.26 23.91
N ALA A 11 -44.86 -17.59 23.92
CA ALA A 11 -44.13 -18.46 23.02
C ALA A 11 -45.16 -19.28 22.24
N VAL A 12 -44.74 -19.80 21.08
CA VAL A 12 -45.46 -20.65 20.10
C VAL A 12 -46.03 -19.88 18.91
N LEU A 13 -45.26 -19.88 17.82
CA LEU A 13 -45.71 -20.38 16.50
C LEU A 13 -44.47 -20.86 15.72
N LEU A 14 -44.24 -22.16 15.78
CA LEU A 14 -43.32 -22.93 14.92
C LEU A 14 -44.17 -23.68 13.89
N GLY A 15 -43.81 -23.52 12.62
CA GLY A 15 -44.22 -24.34 11.48
C GLY A 15 -43.73 -23.62 10.21
N GLY A 16 -42.86 -24.15 9.36
CA GLY A 16 -42.38 -25.50 9.15
C GLY A 16 -42.53 -25.82 7.66
N CYS A 17 -41.49 -25.62 6.85
CA CYS A 17 -41.35 -26.24 5.53
C CYS A 17 -39.95 -26.86 5.42
N ARG A 18 -39.92 -28.20 5.38
CA ARG A 18 -38.80 -29.06 5.02
C ARG A 18 -38.94 -29.48 3.56
N GLY A 19 -37.83 -29.54 2.83
CA GLY A 19 -37.71 -30.05 1.45
C GLY A 19 -37.58 -28.89 0.45
N CYS A 20 -36.46 -28.69 -0.24
CA CYS A 20 -35.82 -29.66 -1.12
C CYS A 20 -34.30 -29.82 -0.86
N LYS A 21 -33.88 -31.08 -0.78
CA LYS A 21 -32.50 -31.53 -0.99
C LYS A 21 -32.33 -31.85 -2.47
N ASN A 22 -31.18 -31.47 -3.03
CA ASN A 22 -30.64 -31.94 -4.31
C ASN A 22 -31.46 -31.57 -5.56
N ASP A 23 -31.16 -30.39 -6.13
CA ASP A 23 -31.24 -30.20 -7.58
C ASP A 23 -30.04 -29.36 -8.02
N HIS A 24 -29.10 -30.03 -8.69
CA HIS A 24 -28.01 -29.38 -9.43
C HIS A 24 -28.45 -29.39 -10.91
N PRO A 25 -28.60 -28.24 -11.57
CA PRO A 25 -28.70 -28.24 -13.02
C PRO A 25 -27.33 -28.59 -13.62
N TYR A 26 -27.35 -29.73 -14.29
CA TYR A 26 -26.33 -30.34 -15.13
C TYR A 26 -25.79 -29.34 -16.18
N VAL A 27 -24.48 -29.09 -16.22
CA VAL A 27 -23.81 -28.41 -17.33
C VAL A 27 -22.97 -29.44 -18.08
N PRO A 28 -23.20 -29.68 -19.38
CA PRO A 28 -22.43 -30.66 -20.15
C PRO A 28 -20.98 -30.19 -20.39
N ALA A 29 -20.07 -31.16 -20.37
CA ALA A 29 -18.68 -31.01 -20.77
C ALA A 29 -18.57 -30.66 -22.27
N GLY A 30 -17.84 -29.60 -22.59
CA GLY A 30 -17.36 -29.26 -23.94
C GLY A 30 -15.86 -29.59 -24.08
N PRO A 31 -15.40 -29.92 -25.29
CA PRO A 31 -14.33 -30.90 -25.52
C PRO A 31 -12.91 -30.34 -25.42
N ASP A 32 -11.99 -31.28 -25.19
CA ASP A 32 -10.54 -31.16 -25.22
C ASP A 32 -10.02 -30.39 -26.45
N GLY A 33 -9.27 -29.32 -26.18
CA GLY A 33 -8.42 -28.62 -27.15
C GLY A 33 -6.96 -28.83 -26.75
N ALA A 34 -6.23 -29.52 -27.62
CA ALA A 34 -4.89 -30.04 -27.43
C ALA A 34 -3.82 -28.98 -27.05
N ALA A 35 -2.86 -29.43 -26.26
CA ALA A 35 -1.61 -28.75 -25.98
C ALA A 35 -0.84 -28.44 -27.28
N ALA A 36 -0.45 -27.19 -27.46
CA ALA A 36 0.55 -26.79 -28.44
C ALA A 36 1.84 -26.42 -27.70
N THR A 37 2.91 -27.08 -28.13
CA THR A 37 4.28 -27.05 -27.65
C THR A 37 4.94 -25.68 -27.81
N ALA A 38 5.81 -25.36 -26.85
CA ALA A 38 6.80 -24.30 -26.93
C ALA A 38 7.91 -24.68 -27.91
N ASP A 39 8.40 -23.70 -28.67
CA ASP A 39 9.75 -23.68 -29.24
C ASP A 39 10.29 -22.24 -29.22
N ASP A 40 11.61 -22.16 -29.21
CA ASP A 40 12.45 -21.22 -28.47
C ASP A 40 13.11 -20.14 -29.36
N ALA A 41 13.63 -19.10 -28.69
CA ALA A 41 14.73 -18.19 -29.04
C ALA A 41 14.62 -17.15 -30.19
N GLY A 42 14.92 -15.87 -29.85
CA GLY A 42 15.32 -14.85 -30.83
C GLY A 42 15.34 -13.37 -30.38
N GLU A 43 16.40 -12.98 -29.66
CA GLU A 43 17.05 -11.64 -29.65
C GLU A 43 16.40 -10.37 -29.02
N ALA A 44 17.20 -9.74 -28.15
CA ALA A 44 16.89 -8.57 -27.35
C ALA A 44 17.09 -7.23 -28.09
N ARG A 45 16.13 -6.30 -27.93
CA ARG A 45 16.26 -4.87 -28.23
C ARG A 45 15.45 -4.00 -27.23
N PRO A 46 15.82 -2.72 -27.04
CA PRO A 46 15.61 -1.99 -25.79
C PRO A 46 14.17 -1.53 -25.56
N SER A 47 13.79 -1.55 -24.29
CA SER A 47 12.46 -1.27 -23.76
C SER A 47 12.06 0.21 -23.86
N GLY A 48 11.05 0.51 -24.69
CA GLY A 48 10.17 1.66 -24.50
C GLY A 48 8.97 1.29 -23.62
N PRO A 49 8.23 2.27 -23.07
CA PRO A 49 7.09 1.99 -22.20
C PRO A 49 6.03 1.20 -22.98
N ALA A 50 5.74 -0.02 -22.50
CA ALA A 50 4.79 -0.92 -23.12
C ALA A 50 3.35 -0.39 -22.95
N ALA A 51 2.62 -0.29 -24.06
CA ALA A 51 1.18 -0.16 -24.04
C ALA A 51 0.57 -1.39 -23.31
N PRO A 52 -0.47 -1.21 -22.47
CA PRO A 52 -1.15 -2.36 -21.86
C PRO A 52 -1.75 -3.24 -22.97
N GLY A 53 -1.39 -4.51 -22.97
CA GLY A 53 -1.88 -5.48 -23.95
C GLY A 53 -3.39 -5.73 -23.81
N PRO A 54 -4.07 -6.11 -24.90
CA PRO A 54 -5.51 -6.36 -24.89
C PRO A 54 -5.81 -7.60 -24.04
N GLY A 55 -6.63 -7.42 -23.00
CA GLY A 55 -7.18 -8.53 -22.23
C GLY A 55 -8.19 -9.35 -23.06
N PRO A 56 -8.40 -10.63 -22.75
CA PRO A 56 -9.32 -11.47 -23.50
C PRO A 56 -10.77 -11.23 -23.04
N GLY A 57 -11.59 -10.63 -23.90
CA GLY A 57 -13.06 -10.60 -23.76
C GLY A 57 -13.71 -9.33 -24.33
N GLY A 58 -14.47 -9.47 -25.44
CA GLY A 58 -15.30 -8.42 -26.04
C GLY A 58 -14.51 -7.34 -26.79
N GLY A 59 -14.51 -7.37 -28.13
CA GLY A 59 -13.71 -6.46 -28.94
C GLY A 59 -14.10 -4.99 -28.73
N ALA A 60 -13.34 -4.26 -27.91
CA ALA A 60 -13.42 -2.81 -27.81
C ALA A 60 -13.04 -2.19 -29.16
N GLU A 61 -13.84 -1.24 -29.64
CA GLU A 61 -13.56 -0.50 -30.86
C GLU A 61 -12.79 0.78 -30.52
N ALA A 62 -11.50 0.84 -30.86
CA ALA A 62 -10.67 2.00 -30.60
C ALA A 62 -10.95 3.15 -31.57
N ALA A 63 -10.95 4.38 -31.05
CA ALA A 63 -11.05 5.59 -31.86
C ALA A 63 -9.83 5.75 -32.80
N VAL A 64 -10.06 6.43 -33.91
CA VAL A 64 -9.01 6.79 -34.87
C VAL A 64 -8.18 7.94 -34.28
N ALA A 65 -6.86 7.75 -34.22
CA ALA A 65 -5.92 8.81 -33.89
C ALA A 65 -5.66 9.68 -35.14
N LEU A 66 -5.85 10.99 -35.00
CA LEU A 66 -5.56 11.94 -36.06
C LEU A 66 -4.15 12.50 -35.92
N ALA A 67 -3.61 13.03 -37.03
CA ALA A 67 -2.29 13.64 -37.02
C ALA A 67 -2.26 14.90 -36.12
N PRO A 68 -1.12 15.22 -35.48
CA PRO A 68 -0.99 16.43 -34.67
C PRO A 68 -1.36 17.70 -35.46
N GLY A 69 -2.05 18.63 -34.80
CA GLY A 69 -2.48 19.90 -35.40
C GLY A 69 -3.71 19.84 -36.31
N VAL A 70 -4.37 18.69 -36.47
CA VAL A 70 -5.65 18.61 -37.19
C VAL A 70 -6.73 19.33 -36.39
N THR A 71 -7.28 20.43 -36.92
CA THR A 71 -8.32 21.25 -36.25
C THR A 71 -9.70 21.12 -36.88
N SER A 72 -9.80 20.49 -38.05
CA SER A 72 -11.07 20.16 -38.70
C SER A 72 -10.99 18.79 -39.35
N TRP A 73 -12.11 18.09 -39.39
CA TRP A 73 -12.21 16.76 -39.98
C TRP A 73 -13.49 16.64 -40.80
N ARG A 74 -13.43 15.91 -41.93
CA ARG A 74 -14.57 15.62 -42.78
C ARG A 74 -14.52 14.16 -43.22
N GLY A 75 -15.60 13.43 -43.00
CA GLY A 75 -15.76 12.04 -43.41
C GLY A 75 -17.18 11.54 -43.09
N ASP A 76 -17.64 10.52 -43.82
CA ASP A 76 -18.94 9.86 -43.62
C ASP A 76 -20.16 10.81 -43.50
N GLY A 77 -20.13 11.92 -44.25
CA GLY A 77 -21.19 12.94 -44.24
C GLY A 77 -21.16 13.91 -43.04
N LEU A 78 -20.17 13.78 -42.15
CA LEU A 78 -19.97 14.60 -40.97
C LEU A 78 -18.83 15.60 -41.17
N VAL A 79 -19.00 16.82 -40.63
CA VAL A 79 -17.95 17.85 -40.56
C VAL A 79 -17.76 18.23 -39.09
N ILE A 80 -16.52 18.13 -38.62
CA ILE A 80 -16.12 18.50 -37.27
C ILE A 80 -15.23 19.73 -37.36
N ASP A 81 -15.62 20.80 -36.68
CA ASP A 81 -14.78 21.99 -36.48
C ASP A 81 -14.34 22.04 -35.00
N GLY A 82 -13.04 21.86 -34.78
CA GLY A 82 -12.42 21.93 -33.46
C GLY A 82 -12.29 23.36 -32.91
N GLY A 83 -12.66 24.39 -33.68
CA GLY A 83 -12.58 25.79 -33.24
C GLY A 83 -11.16 26.24 -32.94
N GLY A 84 -10.19 25.76 -33.73
CA GLY A 84 -8.75 25.98 -33.51
C GLY A 84 -8.09 25.01 -32.53
N GLN A 85 -8.87 24.17 -31.83
CA GLN A 85 -8.33 23.07 -31.01
C GLN A 85 -7.96 21.87 -31.87
N GLU A 86 -6.97 21.10 -31.41
CA GLU A 86 -6.56 19.86 -32.07
C GLU A 86 -7.56 18.74 -31.79
N ILE A 87 -8.05 18.08 -32.83
CA ILE A 87 -8.85 16.86 -32.74
C ILE A 87 -7.87 15.69 -32.59
N ALA A 88 -7.72 15.17 -31.37
CA ALA A 88 -6.73 14.14 -31.07
C ALA A 88 -7.22 12.73 -31.41
N LEU A 89 -8.45 12.40 -31.00
CA LEU A 89 -9.10 11.09 -31.22
C LEU A 89 -10.52 11.32 -31.73
N LEU A 90 -10.99 10.42 -32.60
CA LEU A 90 -12.31 10.48 -33.21
C LEU A 90 -12.95 9.09 -33.30
N LEU A 91 -14.21 8.97 -32.86
CA LEU A 91 -15.06 7.81 -33.06
C LEU A 91 -16.37 8.27 -33.74
N ALA A 92 -16.68 7.73 -34.92
CA ALA A 92 -17.83 8.16 -35.74
C ALA A 92 -18.82 7.01 -36.01
N ARG A 93 -20.05 7.16 -35.54
CA ARG A 93 -21.15 6.18 -35.61
C ARG A 93 -22.49 6.89 -35.45
N ASP A 94 -23.57 6.20 -35.76
CA ASP A 94 -24.91 6.58 -35.30
C ASP A 94 -25.02 6.31 -33.79
N PHE A 95 -24.88 7.37 -32.98
CA PHE A 95 -24.84 7.27 -31.52
C PHE A 95 -26.18 7.59 -30.87
N ASP A 96 -27.04 8.38 -31.52
CA ASP A 96 -28.37 8.71 -31.04
C ASP A 96 -29.49 7.84 -31.66
N GLY A 97 -29.16 6.99 -32.62
CA GLY A 97 -30.07 6.03 -33.26
C GLY A 97 -30.94 6.67 -34.34
N ASP A 98 -30.61 7.87 -34.83
CA ASP A 98 -31.38 8.59 -35.84
C ASP A 98 -31.05 8.18 -37.29
N GLY A 99 -30.10 7.25 -37.48
CA GLY A 99 -29.64 6.76 -38.76
C GLY A 99 -28.57 7.63 -39.44
N LYS A 100 -28.12 8.70 -38.80
CA LYS A 100 -27.05 9.58 -39.30
C LYS A 100 -25.75 9.36 -38.53
N THR A 101 -24.63 9.66 -39.18
CA THR A 101 -23.32 9.56 -38.54
C THR A 101 -23.09 10.73 -37.59
N ASP A 102 -23.02 10.44 -36.29
CA ASP A 102 -22.51 11.33 -35.26
C ASP A 102 -21.01 11.11 -35.00
N ALA A 103 -20.42 11.95 -34.15
CA ALA A 103 -19.09 11.68 -33.60
C ALA A 103 -18.95 11.99 -32.11
N LEU A 104 -18.06 11.23 -31.48
CA LEU A 104 -17.39 11.59 -30.24
C LEU A 104 -15.92 11.88 -30.55
N ALA A 105 -15.43 13.01 -30.08
CA ALA A 105 -14.05 13.44 -30.32
C ALA A 105 -13.39 14.00 -29.06
N ILE A 106 -12.08 13.83 -28.95
CA ILE A 106 -11.28 14.48 -27.90
C ILE A 106 -10.56 15.68 -28.50
N LEU A 107 -10.92 16.87 -28.05
CA LEU A 107 -10.29 18.12 -28.44
C LEU A 107 -9.22 18.53 -27.42
N ARG A 108 -8.04 18.93 -27.88
CA ARG A 108 -6.93 19.40 -27.05
C ARG A 108 -6.52 20.82 -27.40
N PRO A 109 -5.98 21.60 -26.45
CA PRO A 109 -5.34 22.86 -26.78
C PRO A 109 -4.23 22.67 -27.85
N PRO A 110 -3.99 23.70 -28.68
CA PRO A 110 -2.85 23.72 -29.60
C PRO A 110 -1.54 23.46 -28.85
N LEU A 111 -0.57 22.83 -29.52
CA LEU A 111 0.71 22.46 -28.89
C LEU A 111 1.41 23.65 -28.20
N ALA A 112 1.34 24.85 -28.79
CA ALA A 112 1.93 26.07 -28.23
C ALA A 112 1.29 26.54 -26.90
N GLU A 113 0.06 26.10 -26.62
CA GLU A 113 -0.72 26.45 -25.44
C GLU A 113 -0.67 25.37 -24.35
N ARG A 114 -0.07 24.22 -24.62
CA ARG A 114 0.10 23.10 -23.65
C ARG A 114 1.21 23.40 -22.65
N LYS A 115 0.93 24.35 -21.75
CA LYS A 115 1.82 24.75 -20.65
C LYS A 115 1.31 24.17 -19.32
N PRO A 116 2.16 24.09 -18.29
CA PRO A 116 1.72 23.73 -16.94
C PRO A 116 0.44 24.46 -16.53
N GLY A 117 -0.57 23.72 -16.07
CA GLY A 117 -1.89 24.24 -15.71
C GLY A 117 -2.91 24.41 -16.86
N ALA A 118 -2.52 24.21 -18.12
CA ALA A 118 -3.47 24.23 -19.25
C ALA A 118 -4.39 23.00 -19.27
N SER A 119 -5.53 23.04 -19.96
CA SER A 119 -6.41 21.86 -20.11
C SER A 119 -5.70 20.71 -20.83
N THR A 120 -5.87 19.48 -20.36
CA THR A 120 -5.39 18.26 -21.06
C THR A 120 -6.29 17.86 -22.23
N GLY A 121 -7.51 18.40 -22.28
CA GLY A 121 -8.48 18.20 -23.35
C GLY A 121 -9.92 18.13 -22.84
N ARG A 122 -10.85 17.96 -23.77
CA ARG A 122 -12.27 17.73 -23.50
C ARG A 122 -12.86 16.74 -24.48
N LEU A 123 -13.79 15.92 -24.00
CA LEU A 123 -14.65 15.07 -24.82
C LEU A 123 -15.82 15.90 -25.35
N VAL A 124 -16.07 15.83 -26.65
CA VAL A 124 -17.19 16.50 -27.30
C VAL A 124 -18.04 15.53 -28.11
N TYR A 125 -19.34 15.82 -28.21
CA TYR A 125 -20.28 15.18 -29.12
C TYR A 125 -20.59 16.12 -30.28
N VAL A 126 -20.63 15.55 -31.48
CA VAL A 126 -20.98 16.24 -32.72
C VAL A 126 -22.15 15.50 -33.35
N ARG A 127 -23.29 16.18 -33.43
CA ARG A 127 -24.50 15.64 -34.05
C ARG A 127 -24.40 15.63 -35.57
N GLY A 128 -24.77 14.52 -36.18
CA GLY A 128 -24.87 14.32 -37.62
C GLY A 128 -26.07 15.02 -38.25
N GLY A 129 -25.95 15.37 -39.54
CA GLY A 129 -27.05 15.89 -40.34
C GLY A 129 -27.44 17.36 -40.13
N GLU A 130 -26.85 18.05 -39.15
CA GLU A 130 -27.06 19.49 -38.93
C GLU A 130 -25.75 20.26 -39.18
N PRO A 131 -25.61 20.93 -40.34
CA PRO A 131 -24.40 21.71 -40.62
C PRO A 131 -24.28 22.91 -39.68
N ASN A 132 -23.06 23.20 -39.24
CA ASN A 132 -22.70 24.33 -38.37
C ASN A 132 -23.18 24.24 -36.90
N VAL A 133 -23.57 23.05 -36.42
CA VAL A 133 -23.78 22.85 -34.98
C VAL A 133 -22.41 22.72 -34.29
N PRO A 134 -22.09 23.58 -33.31
CA PRO A 134 -20.82 23.50 -32.61
C PRO A 134 -20.74 22.21 -31.77
N PRO A 135 -19.55 21.58 -31.64
CA PRO A 135 -19.39 20.42 -30.77
C PRO A 135 -19.83 20.71 -29.33
N ALA A 136 -20.71 19.86 -28.78
CA ALA A 136 -21.19 19.96 -27.41
C ALA A 136 -20.20 19.27 -26.46
N ALA A 137 -19.69 19.97 -25.44
CA ALA A 137 -18.79 19.37 -24.46
C ALA A 137 -19.54 18.41 -23.53
N ILE A 138 -19.01 17.20 -23.36
CA ILE A 138 -19.57 16.16 -22.48
C ILE A 138 -18.75 16.06 -21.19
N ALA A 139 -17.42 16.00 -21.31
CA ALA A 139 -16.51 15.82 -20.20
C ALA A 139 -15.21 16.60 -20.43
N VAL A 140 -14.51 16.97 -19.35
CA VAL A 140 -13.28 17.75 -19.40
C VAL A 140 -12.19 17.02 -18.62
N GLY A 141 -10.99 16.94 -19.21
CA GLY A 141 -9.82 16.41 -18.54
C GLY A 141 -9.27 17.36 -17.47
N PRO A 142 -8.42 16.85 -16.56
CA PRO A 142 -7.77 17.69 -15.56
C PRO A 142 -6.82 18.70 -16.22
N ALA A 143 -6.38 19.69 -15.45
CA ALA A 143 -5.29 20.56 -15.88
C ALA A 143 -3.98 19.76 -15.97
N LEU A 144 -3.12 20.10 -16.93
CA LEU A 144 -1.79 19.55 -17.10
C LEU A 144 -0.99 19.81 -15.82
N GLY A 145 -0.29 18.79 -15.33
CA GLY A 145 0.53 18.91 -14.13
C GLY A 145 1.51 20.08 -14.18
N GLN A 146 1.89 20.57 -12.99
CA GLN A 146 2.77 21.74 -12.85
C GLN A 146 4.21 21.51 -13.34
N TRP A 147 4.58 20.25 -13.58
CA TRP A 147 5.92 19.89 -14.02
C TRP A 147 6.09 20.10 -15.54
N PRO A 148 7.14 20.83 -16.00
CA PRO A 148 7.28 21.17 -17.42
C PRO A 148 7.34 19.99 -18.39
N ALA A 149 7.74 18.81 -17.92
CA ALA A 149 7.82 17.59 -18.73
C ALA A 149 6.54 16.73 -18.68
N CYS A 150 5.44 17.22 -18.10
CA CYS A 150 4.15 16.53 -18.18
C CYS A 150 3.62 16.52 -19.61
N VAL A 151 3.08 15.39 -20.05
CA VAL A 151 2.51 15.21 -21.40
C VAL A 151 1.04 14.83 -21.30
N ALA A 152 0.19 15.47 -22.10
CA ALA A 152 -1.24 15.14 -22.15
C ALA A 152 -1.47 13.76 -22.80
N THR A 153 -2.28 12.93 -22.14
CA THR A 153 -2.66 11.59 -22.58
C THR A 153 -4.16 11.52 -22.87
N ALA A 154 -4.58 10.62 -23.77
CA ALA A 154 -6.00 10.37 -24.00
C ALA A 154 -6.25 8.97 -24.58
N ARG A 155 -7.42 8.42 -24.28
CA ARG A 155 -7.96 7.18 -24.84
C ARG A 155 -9.46 7.37 -25.12
N LEU A 156 -9.96 6.83 -26.23
CA LEU A 156 -11.38 6.87 -26.60
C LEU A 156 -11.73 5.54 -27.26
N GLU A 157 -12.68 4.81 -26.69
CA GLU A 157 -13.00 3.44 -27.09
C GLU A 157 -14.49 3.14 -26.88
N LYS A 158 -15.12 2.40 -27.79
CA LYS A 158 -16.44 1.81 -27.53
C LYS A 158 -16.26 0.57 -26.66
N VAL A 159 -16.83 0.58 -25.46
CA VAL A 159 -16.64 -0.45 -24.41
C VAL A 159 -17.88 -1.30 -24.14
N GLY A 160 -19.00 -0.97 -24.78
CA GLY A 160 -20.26 -1.70 -24.68
C GLY A 160 -21.19 -1.43 -25.87
N PRO A 161 -22.32 -2.14 -25.99
CA PRO A 161 -23.30 -1.90 -27.04
C PRO A 161 -23.80 -0.45 -27.07
N ARG A 162 -23.96 0.18 -25.91
CA ARG A 162 -24.52 1.52 -25.69
C ARG A 162 -23.61 2.42 -24.85
N SER A 163 -22.30 2.14 -24.80
CA SER A 163 -21.36 2.87 -23.97
C SER A 163 -20.02 3.15 -24.66
N VAL A 164 -19.50 4.37 -24.46
CA VAL A 164 -18.17 4.81 -24.89
C VAL A 164 -17.35 5.26 -23.70
N PHE A 165 -16.11 4.80 -23.63
CA PHE A 165 -15.13 5.19 -22.62
C PHE A 165 -14.21 6.29 -23.16
N ALA A 166 -13.98 7.31 -22.35
CA ALA A 166 -12.96 8.32 -22.58
C ALA A 166 -12.04 8.44 -21.35
N GLU A 167 -10.75 8.59 -21.60
CA GLU A 167 -9.73 8.92 -20.61
C GLU A 167 -8.98 10.14 -21.12
N ILE A 168 -8.85 11.17 -20.28
CA ILE A 168 -8.15 12.41 -20.61
C ILE A 168 -7.29 12.78 -19.39
N GLY A 169 -6.00 12.99 -19.58
CA GLY A 169 -5.12 13.22 -18.45
C GLY A 169 -3.73 13.67 -18.83
N SER A 170 -2.80 13.45 -17.90
CA SER A 170 -1.39 13.73 -18.09
C SER A 170 -0.50 12.69 -17.42
N ASP A 171 0.57 12.32 -18.12
CA ASP A 171 1.70 11.58 -17.57
C ASP A 171 2.82 12.55 -17.18
N CYS A 172 3.36 12.39 -15.97
CA CYS A 172 4.31 13.31 -15.36
C CYS A 172 5.49 12.55 -14.75
N PRO A 173 6.70 12.60 -15.34
CA PRO A 173 7.83 11.75 -14.90
C PRO A 173 8.38 12.10 -13.51
N LYS A 174 8.15 13.33 -13.01
CA LYS A 174 8.66 13.81 -11.72
C LYS A 174 7.59 14.45 -10.83
N ALA A 175 6.33 14.32 -11.20
CA ALA A 175 5.19 14.84 -10.46
C ALA A 175 4.04 13.83 -10.50
N ILE A 176 2.94 14.10 -9.81
CA ILE A 176 1.77 13.22 -9.82
C ILE A 176 1.05 13.39 -11.16
N GLY A 177 0.84 12.29 -11.88
CA GLY A 177 -0.03 12.23 -13.05
C GLY A 177 -1.50 12.25 -12.63
N THR A 178 -2.39 12.76 -13.48
CA THR A 178 -3.84 12.79 -13.18
C THR A 178 -4.62 12.49 -14.44
N ARG A 179 -5.64 11.64 -14.31
CA ARG A 179 -6.47 11.14 -15.41
C ARG A 179 -7.93 11.23 -15.01
N ALA A 180 -8.74 11.94 -15.80
CA ALA A 180 -10.18 11.86 -15.71
C ALA A 180 -10.66 10.74 -16.63
N ILE A 181 -11.50 9.86 -16.10
CA ILE A 181 -12.19 8.83 -16.87
C ILE A 181 -13.67 9.14 -16.93
N SER A 182 -14.30 8.81 -18.05
CA SER A 182 -15.74 8.97 -18.25
C SER A 182 -16.28 7.82 -19.09
N VAL A 183 -17.41 7.26 -18.68
CA VAL A 183 -18.23 6.37 -19.49
C VAL A 183 -19.48 7.13 -19.89
N VAL A 184 -19.68 7.23 -21.20
CA VAL A 184 -20.77 7.97 -21.83
C VAL A 184 -21.81 6.98 -22.35
N ARG A 185 -23.04 7.12 -21.88
CA ARG A 185 -24.20 6.39 -22.37
C ARG A 185 -24.62 6.93 -23.72
N LEU A 186 -24.81 6.04 -24.68
CA LEU A 186 -25.30 6.28 -26.02
C LEU A 186 -26.82 6.04 -26.04
N ALA A 187 -27.59 7.06 -25.67
CA ALA A 187 -29.04 6.97 -25.63
C ALA A 187 -29.69 8.29 -26.14
N PRO A 188 -30.89 8.22 -26.73
CA PRO A 188 -31.64 9.42 -27.09
C PRO A 188 -31.97 10.29 -25.86
N PRO A 189 -32.06 11.63 -26.01
CA PRO A 189 -31.90 12.40 -27.25
C PRO A 189 -30.46 12.81 -27.55
N ALA A 190 -29.51 12.56 -26.64
CA ALA A 190 -28.09 12.86 -26.83
C ALA A 190 -27.24 12.05 -25.82
N PRO A 191 -25.98 11.72 -26.16
CA PRO A 191 -25.07 11.04 -25.24
C PRO A 191 -24.84 11.82 -23.95
N ALA A 192 -24.75 11.11 -22.82
CA ALA A 192 -24.57 11.69 -21.50
C ALA A 192 -23.59 10.88 -20.65
N VAL A 193 -22.90 11.53 -19.70
CA VAL A 193 -21.99 10.84 -18.77
C VAL A 193 -22.82 9.97 -17.82
N ALA A 194 -22.58 8.66 -17.85
CA ALA A 194 -23.14 7.68 -16.92
C ALA A 194 -22.23 7.44 -15.71
N PHE A 195 -20.92 7.54 -15.92
CA PHE A 195 -19.92 7.35 -14.88
C PHE A 195 -18.72 8.25 -15.13
N ASP A 196 -18.14 8.82 -14.08
CA ASP A 196 -16.89 9.57 -14.13
C ASP A 196 -16.06 9.36 -12.86
N ALA A 197 -14.74 9.40 -13.01
CA ALA A 197 -13.82 9.31 -11.88
C ALA A 197 -12.49 10.03 -12.16
N ILE A 198 -11.77 10.39 -11.09
CA ILE A 198 -10.44 10.98 -11.16
C ILE A 198 -9.42 10.00 -10.59
N LEU A 199 -8.45 9.63 -11.41
CA LEU A 199 -7.32 8.78 -11.05
C LEU A 199 -6.06 9.62 -10.89
N THR A 200 -5.24 9.29 -9.90
CA THR A 200 -3.90 9.85 -9.69
C THR A 200 -2.85 8.77 -9.89
N ASP A 201 -1.71 9.17 -10.44
CA ASP A 201 -0.55 8.32 -10.67
C ASP A 201 0.65 8.91 -9.92
N PRO A 202 0.84 8.55 -8.64
CA PRO A 202 1.92 9.08 -7.86
C PRO A 202 3.29 8.65 -8.37
N ARG A 203 4.29 9.47 -8.06
CA ARG A 203 5.68 9.17 -8.40
C ARG A 203 6.14 7.90 -7.66
N ASP A 204 6.82 7.02 -8.39
CA ASP A 204 7.39 5.76 -7.89
C ASP A 204 6.33 4.71 -7.46
N ALA A 205 5.03 4.97 -7.68
CA ALA A 205 3.98 3.98 -7.46
C ALA A 205 3.99 2.91 -8.57
N PRO A 206 3.56 1.66 -8.30
CA PRO A 206 3.40 0.63 -9.33
C PRO A 206 2.51 1.11 -10.47
N SER A 207 2.69 0.59 -11.69
CA SER A 207 1.80 0.95 -12.80
C SER A 207 0.35 0.53 -12.48
N LEU A 208 -0.60 1.44 -12.75
CA LEU A 208 -2.04 1.20 -12.62
C LEU A 208 -2.63 1.04 -14.01
N GLY A 209 -2.78 -0.22 -14.43
CA GLY A 209 -3.54 -0.58 -15.63
C GLY A 209 -5.03 -0.38 -15.39
N LEU A 210 -5.74 0.15 -16.39
CA LEU A 210 -7.19 0.30 -16.38
C LEU A 210 -7.79 -0.23 -17.69
N ALA A 211 -8.66 -1.23 -17.56
CA ALA A 211 -9.59 -1.65 -18.59
C ALA A 211 -11.02 -1.36 -18.15
N VAL A 212 -11.88 -1.01 -19.09
CA VAL A 212 -13.30 -0.72 -18.82
C VAL A 212 -14.15 -1.60 -19.71
N GLU A 213 -15.11 -2.27 -19.08
CA GLU A 213 -16.10 -3.11 -19.74
C GLU A 213 -17.48 -2.52 -19.42
N SER A 214 -18.38 -2.51 -20.40
CA SER A 214 -19.74 -2.02 -20.20
C SER A 214 -20.76 -2.95 -20.84
N ALA A 215 -21.72 -3.41 -20.04
CA ALA A 215 -22.76 -4.34 -20.44
C ALA A 215 -23.92 -4.29 -19.43
N ASP A 216 -25.13 -4.56 -19.89
CA ASP A 216 -26.32 -4.72 -19.05
C ASP A 216 -26.21 -6.01 -18.20
N ARG A 217 -25.76 -5.88 -16.93
CA ARG A 217 -25.52 -7.05 -16.04
C ARG A 217 -26.76 -7.43 -15.24
N ASP A 218 -27.72 -6.54 -15.08
CA ASP A 218 -28.95 -6.78 -14.31
C ASP A 218 -30.22 -6.89 -15.15
N GLY A 219 -30.12 -6.70 -16.47
CA GLY A 219 -31.18 -6.92 -17.44
C GLY A 219 -32.16 -5.75 -17.57
N ASP A 220 -31.79 -4.56 -17.12
CA ASP A 220 -32.66 -3.38 -17.18
C ASP A 220 -32.57 -2.58 -18.50
N GLY A 221 -31.70 -3.04 -19.43
CA GLY A 221 -31.47 -2.44 -20.72
C GLY A 221 -30.48 -1.27 -20.70
N VAL A 222 -29.85 -0.97 -19.56
CA VAL A 222 -28.81 0.04 -19.43
C VAL A 222 -27.46 -0.66 -19.24
N ASP A 223 -26.42 -0.19 -19.93
CA ASP A 223 -25.09 -0.77 -19.77
C ASP A 223 -24.49 -0.34 -18.43
N ASP A 224 -24.16 -1.32 -17.58
CA ASP A 224 -23.42 -1.11 -16.34
C ASP A 224 -21.93 -0.87 -16.62
N THR A 225 -21.21 -0.29 -15.67
CA THR A 225 -19.76 -0.03 -15.81
C THR A 225 -18.94 -0.94 -14.90
N VAL A 226 -17.97 -1.65 -15.47
CA VAL A 226 -16.96 -2.41 -14.72
C VAL A 226 -15.58 -1.84 -15.01
N LEU A 227 -14.93 -1.33 -13.97
CA LEU A 227 -13.54 -0.92 -14.00
C LEU A 227 -12.66 -2.09 -13.54
N ARG A 228 -11.80 -2.57 -14.43
CA ARG A 228 -10.80 -3.59 -14.11
C ARG A 228 -9.45 -2.91 -13.98
N PHE A 229 -8.90 -3.00 -12.77
CA PHE A 229 -7.60 -2.46 -12.44
C PHE A 229 -6.57 -3.57 -12.36
N THR A 230 -5.37 -3.31 -12.87
CA THR A 230 -4.21 -4.18 -12.69
C THR A 230 -3.12 -3.38 -11.99
N VAL A 231 -2.74 -3.80 -10.78
CA VAL A 231 -1.69 -3.19 -9.96
C VAL A 231 -0.66 -4.24 -9.62
N ASP A 232 0.57 -4.07 -10.11
CA ASP A 232 1.67 -5.04 -9.93
C ASP A 232 1.25 -6.49 -10.23
N GLY A 233 0.49 -6.70 -11.32
CA GLY A 233 0.00 -8.02 -11.74
C GLY A 233 -1.16 -8.60 -10.91
N VAL A 234 -1.73 -7.83 -9.98
CA VAL A 234 -2.98 -8.18 -9.29
C VAL A 234 -4.15 -7.50 -9.98
N ASP A 235 -5.09 -8.31 -10.46
CA ASP A 235 -6.35 -7.83 -11.04
C ASP A 235 -7.40 -7.65 -9.94
N ALA A 236 -8.05 -6.49 -9.95
CA ALA A 236 -9.14 -6.13 -9.06
C ALA A 236 -10.20 -5.36 -9.83
N ARG A 237 -11.45 -5.44 -9.38
CA ARG A 237 -12.58 -4.82 -10.07
C ARG A 237 -13.32 -3.88 -9.14
N LEU A 238 -13.85 -2.81 -9.73
CA LEU A 238 -14.94 -2.02 -9.15
C LEU A 238 -16.06 -1.99 -10.18
N ALA A 239 -17.25 -2.43 -9.78
CA ALA A 239 -18.41 -2.47 -10.65
C ALA A 239 -19.49 -1.50 -10.14
N PHE A 240 -20.20 -0.89 -11.09
CA PHE A 240 -21.21 0.12 -10.83
C PHE A 240 -22.43 -0.19 -11.70
N PHE A 241 -23.59 -0.29 -11.07
CA PHE A 241 -24.87 -0.38 -11.72
C PHE A 241 -25.36 1.01 -12.11
N ASP A 242 -25.74 1.22 -13.36
CA ASP A 242 -26.18 2.53 -13.81
C ASP A 242 -27.65 2.76 -13.43
N ARG A 243 -27.92 3.62 -12.44
CA ARG A 243 -29.28 3.88 -11.94
C ARG A 243 -29.75 5.28 -12.34
N PRO A 244 -31.08 5.53 -12.38
CA PRO A 244 -31.62 6.87 -12.65
C PRO A 244 -31.11 7.96 -11.70
N ALA A 245 -30.74 7.59 -10.47
CA ALA A 245 -30.20 8.51 -9.46
C ALA A 245 -28.65 8.64 -9.50
N GLY A 246 -28.00 8.02 -10.48
CA GLY A 246 -26.54 7.93 -10.60
C GLY A 246 -26.01 6.50 -10.36
N PRO A 247 -24.72 6.26 -10.64
CA PRO A 247 -24.13 4.93 -10.54
C PRO A 247 -24.12 4.41 -9.09
N SER A 248 -24.61 3.18 -8.90
CA SER A 248 -24.61 2.47 -7.61
C SER A 248 -23.54 1.40 -7.58
N ARG A 249 -22.67 1.41 -6.58
CA ARG A 249 -21.59 0.41 -6.43
C ARG A 249 -22.15 -1.01 -6.24
N ASP A 250 -21.53 -1.98 -6.90
CA ASP A 250 -21.72 -3.39 -6.63
C ASP A 250 -21.09 -3.74 -5.27
N PRO A 251 -21.87 -4.23 -4.29
CA PRO A 251 -21.35 -4.51 -2.95
C PRO A 251 -20.40 -5.71 -2.90
N GLU A 252 -20.40 -6.59 -3.92
CA GLU A 252 -19.52 -7.77 -3.93
C GLU A 252 -18.08 -7.45 -4.36
N GLU A 253 -17.88 -6.32 -5.04
CA GLU A 253 -16.56 -5.87 -5.51
C GLU A 253 -15.96 -4.79 -4.56
N PRO A 254 -14.64 -4.77 -4.31
CA PRO A 254 -13.60 -5.60 -4.96
C PRO A 254 -13.36 -6.96 -4.30
N GLU A 255 -14.08 -7.34 -3.24
CA GLU A 255 -13.79 -8.57 -2.48
C GLU A 255 -13.84 -9.83 -3.36
N ALA A 256 -14.81 -9.92 -4.27
CA ALA A 256 -14.97 -11.03 -5.20
C ALA A 256 -13.77 -11.18 -6.15
N SER A 257 -13.31 -10.10 -6.77
CA SER A 257 -12.14 -10.12 -7.65
C SER A 257 -10.84 -10.41 -6.89
N LEU A 258 -10.63 -9.79 -5.73
CA LEU A 258 -9.43 -10.01 -4.89
C LEU A 258 -9.31 -11.45 -4.39
N LYS A 259 -10.43 -12.16 -4.20
CA LYS A 259 -10.45 -13.59 -3.83
C LYS A 259 -9.69 -14.46 -4.83
N THR A 260 -9.66 -14.09 -6.11
CA THR A 260 -8.90 -14.81 -7.14
C THR A 260 -7.39 -14.73 -6.90
N ALA A 261 -6.89 -13.56 -6.52
CA ALA A 261 -5.49 -13.37 -6.15
C ALA A 261 -5.14 -14.11 -4.86
N ALA A 262 -6.01 -14.06 -3.85
CA ALA A 262 -5.80 -14.82 -2.60
C ALA A 262 -5.85 -16.34 -2.81
N ALA A 263 -6.65 -16.85 -3.74
CA ALA A 263 -6.64 -18.27 -4.11
C ALA A 263 -5.29 -18.71 -4.71
N ARG A 264 -4.57 -17.80 -5.40
CA ARG A 264 -3.20 -18.06 -5.86
C ARG A 264 -2.21 -18.07 -4.68
N ILE A 265 -2.33 -17.11 -3.76
CA ILE A 265 -1.52 -17.04 -2.53
C ILE A 265 -1.64 -18.34 -1.71
N ALA A 266 -2.86 -18.86 -1.55
CA ALA A 266 -3.11 -20.09 -0.80
C ALA A 266 -2.43 -21.35 -1.39
N LYS A 267 -2.04 -21.31 -2.68
CA LYS A 267 -1.37 -22.41 -3.39
C LYS A 267 0.13 -22.14 -3.63
N ALA A 268 0.61 -20.95 -3.29
CA ALA A 268 1.99 -20.55 -3.52
C ALA A 268 2.95 -21.23 -2.54
N LYS A 269 4.24 -21.25 -2.90
CA LYS A 269 5.28 -21.73 -1.97
C LYS A 269 5.48 -20.73 -0.83
N PRO A 270 5.89 -21.18 0.38
CA PRO A 270 6.07 -20.28 1.52
C PRO A 270 6.97 -19.06 1.26
N ASP A 271 8.01 -19.20 0.44
CA ASP A 271 8.93 -18.12 0.07
C ASP A 271 8.32 -17.08 -0.88
N GLU A 272 7.30 -17.46 -1.67
CA GLU A 272 6.60 -16.57 -2.62
C GLU A 272 5.46 -15.80 -1.95
N VAL A 273 4.85 -16.38 -0.90
CA VAL A 273 3.64 -15.86 -0.25
C VAL A 273 3.77 -14.40 0.19
N PRO A 274 4.83 -13.96 0.90
CA PRO A 274 4.89 -12.58 1.38
C PRO A 274 4.85 -11.54 0.25
N ALA A 275 5.63 -11.76 -0.81
CA ALA A 275 5.64 -10.85 -1.95
C ALA A 275 4.27 -10.78 -2.64
N MET A 276 3.55 -11.90 -2.76
CA MET A 276 2.21 -11.90 -3.35
C MET A 276 1.17 -11.18 -2.46
N VAL A 277 1.28 -11.32 -1.14
CA VAL A 277 0.42 -10.61 -0.18
C VAL A 277 0.66 -9.10 -0.23
N ASP A 278 1.92 -8.69 -0.35
CA ASP A 278 2.33 -7.30 -0.51
C ASP A 278 1.68 -6.66 -1.75
N ARG A 279 1.70 -7.36 -2.90
CA ARG A 279 1.02 -6.91 -4.13
C ARG A 279 -0.49 -6.81 -3.98
N LEU A 280 -1.10 -7.79 -3.32
CA LEU A 280 -2.54 -7.79 -3.07
C LEU A 280 -2.97 -6.59 -2.22
N ARG A 281 -2.17 -6.24 -1.21
CA ARG A 281 -2.40 -5.07 -0.37
C ARG A 281 -2.18 -3.75 -1.12
N ALA A 282 -1.16 -3.67 -1.97
CA ALA A 282 -0.92 -2.52 -2.84
C ALA A 282 -2.10 -2.29 -3.79
N ALA A 283 -2.66 -3.35 -4.38
CA ALA A 283 -3.86 -3.28 -5.20
C ALA A 283 -5.07 -2.73 -4.41
N TYR A 284 -5.34 -3.26 -3.21
CA TYR A 284 -6.41 -2.72 -2.37
C TYR A 284 -6.18 -1.25 -2.00
N ARG A 285 -4.94 -0.87 -1.65
CA ARG A 285 -4.58 0.51 -1.31
C ARG A 285 -4.87 1.50 -2.43
N ALA A 286 -4.55 1.11 -3.66
CA ALA A 286 -4.78 1.94 -4.84
C ALA A 286 -6.27 2.16 -5.14
N LEU A 287 -7.16 1.26 -4.68
CA LEU A 287 -8.58 1.27 -5.04
C LEU A 287 -9.48 1.85 -3.96
N CYS A 288 -9.12 1.60 -2.70
CA CYS A 288 -10.01 1.76 -1.56
C CYS A 288 -9.54 2.86 -0.63
N ASP A 289 -10.45 3.72 -0.21
CA ASP A 289 -10.18 4.80 0.73
C ASP A 289 -9.66 4.30 2.09
N GLU A 290 -10.13 3.14 2.54
CA GLU A 290 -9.61 2.45 3.74
C GLU A 290 -8.13 2.08 3.61
N GLY A 291 -7.60 2.04 2.39
CA GLY A 291 -6.20 1.81 2.10
C GLY A 291 -5.29 2.98 2.45
N GLY A 292 -5.84 4.19 2.65
CA GLY A 292 -5.13 5.38 3.12
C GLY A 292 -4.55 6.28 2.03
N ALA A 293 -4.32 5.75 0.82
CA ALA A 293 -3.86 6.52 -0.33
C ALA A 293 -4.51 5.99 -1.62
N PRO A 294 -5.85 6.09 -1.76
CA PRO A 294 -6.54 5.64 -2.96
C PRO A 294 -6.08 6.46 -4.16
N ARG A 295 -5.79 5.78 -5.27
CA ARG A 295 -5.49 6.41 -6.56
C ARG A 295 -6.76 6.83 -7.28
N ILE A 296 -7.89 6.21 -6.98
CA ILE A 296 -9.20 6.70 -7.38
C ILE A 296 -9.65 7.71 -6.34
N THR A 297 -9.47 8.99 -6.63
CA THR A 297 -9.66 10.07 -5.64
C THR A 297 -11.08 10.60 -5.61
N HIS A 298 -11.79 10.51 -6.73
CA HIS A 298 -13.17 10.97 -6.87
C HIS A 298 -13.95 10.01 -7.77
N VAL A 299 -15.21 9.76 -7.42
CA VAL A 299 -16.19 9.07 -8.27
C VAL A 299 -17.46 9.89 -8.30
N HIS A 300 -17.87 10.32 -9.49
CA HIS A 300 -19.07 11.12 -9.72
C HIS A 300 -19.18 12.36 -8.81
N GLY A 301 -18.09 13.12 -8.71
CA GLY A 301 -17.97 14.28 -7.81
C GLY A 301 -17.95 13.97 -6.31
N GLY A 302 -18.11 12.69 -5.92
CA GLY A 302 -17.97 12.18 -4.57
C GLY A 302 -16.52 11.83 -4.21
N PRO A 303 -16.28 11.35 -2.97
CA PRO A 303 -14.95 10.96 -2.50
C PRO A 303 -14.46 9.66 -3.15
N ALA A 304 -13.26 9.23 -2.76
CA ALA A 304 -12.69 7.94 -3.13
C ALA A 304 -13.62 6.75 -2.74
N PRO A 305 -13.58 5.63 -3.49
CA PRO A 305 -14.40 4.45 -3.19
C PRO A 305 -14.11 3.85 -1.81
N THR A 306 -15.15 3.59 -1.03
CA THR A 306 -15.04 2.80 0.21
C THR A 306 -15.29 1.33 -0.09
N CYS A 307 -14.39 0.45 0.33
CA CYS A 307 -14.47 -0.99 0.10
C CYS A 307 -14.91 -1.78 1.34
N GLY A 308 -14.88 -1.18 2.53
CA GLY A 308 -15.20 -1.84 3.79
C GLY A 308 -14.16 -2.87 4.23
N THR A 309 -14.53 -3.72 5.20
CA THR A 309 -13.67 -4.79 5.70
C THR A 309 -13.37 -5.82 4.62
N SER A 310 -12.13 -6.30 4.53
CA SER A 310 -11.75 -7.36 3.59
C SER A 310 -11.29 -8.60 4.32
N LYS A 311 -12.05 -9.70 4.18
CA LYS A 311 -11.69 -11.00 4.72
C LYS A 311 -10.54 -11.60 3.91
N VAL A 312 -10.54 -11.37 2.60
CA VAL A 312 -9.49 -11.78 1.67
C VAL A 312 -8.12 -11.24 2.10
N LEU A 313 -8.03 -9.96 2.48
CA LEU A 313 -6.77 -9.38 2.97
C LEU A 313 -6.33 -9.94 4.33
N GLU A 314 -7.27 -10.20 5.23
CA GLU A 314 -6.97 -10.80 6.53
C GLU A 314 -6.44 -12.24 6.39
N ASP A 315 -7.08 -13.06 5.54
CA ASP A 315 -6.63 -14.41 5.20
C ASP A 315 -5.24 -14.42 4.56
N ALA A 316 -5.01 -13.51 3.60
CA ALA A 316 -3.71 -13.34 2.94
C ALA A 316 -2.62 -12.90 3.95
N GLY A 317 -2.94 -11.97 4.85
CA GLY A 317 -2.03 -11.52 5.91
C GLY A 317 -1.61 -12.65 6.86
N ILE A 318 -2.56 -13.49 7.29
CA ILE A 318 -2.27 -14.67 8.12
C ILE A 318 -1.38 -15.67 7.38
N ALA A 319 -1.60 -15.86 6.07
CA ALA A 319 -0.74 -16.69 5.25
C ALA A 319 0.71 -16.17 5.20
N ALA A 320 0.93 -14.84 5.10
CA ALA A 320 2.27 -14.25 5.19
C ALA A 320 2.93 -14.50 6.55
N VAL A 321 2.19 -14.33 7.66
CA VAL A 321 2.72 -14.62 9.01
C VAL A 321 3.15 -16.08 9.13
N ARG A 322 2.32 -17.00 8.64
CA ARG A 322 2.66 -18.43 8.61
C ARG A 322 3.91 -18.69 7.77
N ALA A 323 4.00 -18.10 6.58
CA ALA A 323 5.15 -18.27 5.69
C ALA A 323 6.46 -17.81 6.34
N TYR A 324 6.48 -16.61 6.92
CA TYR A 324 7.64 -16.10 7.65
C TYR A 324 7.99 -16.96 8.88
N ALA A 325 6.99 -17.41 9.63
CA ALA A 325 7.22 -18.29 10.76
C ALA A 325 7.84 -19.64 10.33
N GLN A 326 7.46 -20.18 9.17
CA GLN A 326 8.01 -21.41 8.61
C GLN A 326 9.43 -21.24 8.07
N SER A 327 9.79 -20.07 7.54
CA SER A 327 11.14 -19.76 7.09
C SER A 327 12.10 -19.37 8.22
N GLY A 328 11.60 -19.21 9.44
CA GLY A 328 12.40 -18.76 10.60
C GLY A 328 12.66 -17.25 10.61
N ASP A 329 12.02 -16.47 9.74
CA ASP A 329 12.11 -15.01 9.74
C ASP A 329 11.18 -14.43 10.82
N VAL A 330 11.72 -14.32 12.03
CA VAL A 330 10.96 -13.83 13.19
C VAL A 330 10.52 -12.40 13.02
N PHE A 331 11.38 -11.51 12.53
CA PHE A 331 11.02 -10.11 12.32
C PHE A 331 9.93 -9.97 11.24
N GLY A 332 10.06 -10.70 10.13
CA GLY A 332 9.04 -10.78 9.09
C GLY A 332 7.70 -11.26 9.63
N ALA A 333 7.68 -12.32 10.46
CA ALA A 333 6.46 -12.87 11.03
C ALA A 333 5.72 -11.88 11.94
N PHE A 334 6.44 -11.20 12.84
CA PHE A 334 5.83 -10.22 13.74
C PHE A 334 5.41 -8.95 12.99
N ALA A 335 6.20 -8.44 12.04
CA ALA A 335 5.83 -7.30 11.22
C ALA A 335 4.58 -7.61 10.36
N ALA A 336 4.52 -8.78 9.74
CA ALA A 336 3.36 -9.23 8.97
C ALA A 336 2.11 -9.37 9.84
N ALA A 337 2.24 -9.79 11.11
CA ALA A 337 1.11 -9.91 12.02
C ALA A 337 0.50 -8.55 12.39
N GLU A 338 1.34 -7.52 12.59
CA GLU A 338 0.83 -6.16 12.78
C GLU A 338 0.07 -5.64 11.56
N ILE A 339 0.62 -5.90 10.37
CA ILE A 339 0.02 -5.53 9.09
C ILE A 339 -1.30 -6.27 8.85
N ALA A 340 -1.38 -7.55 9.21
CA ALA A 340 -2.57 -8.39 9.09
C ALA A 340 -3.69 -7.98 10.06
N GLN A 341 -3.33 -7.40 11.22
CA GLN A 341 -4.29 -6.88 12.20
C GLN A 341 -4.70 -5.43 11.93
N ALA A 342 -4.03 -4.71 11.04
CA ALA A 342 -4.42 -3.35 10.67
C ALA A 342 -5.75 -3.33 9.88
N ALA A 343 -6.43 -2.18 9.86
CA ALA A 343 -7.59 -2.00 8.97
C ALA A 343 -7.18 -2.34 7.52
N PRO A 344 -8.01 -3.05 6.73
CA PRO A 344 -9.44 -3.34 6.93
C PRO A 344 -9.75 -4.72 7.57
N ALA A 345 -8.90 -5.23 8.48
CA ALA A 345 -9.10 -6.52 9.14
C ALA A 345 -10.31 -6.55 10.10
N THR A 346 -10.92 -7.74 10.26
CA THR A 346 -12.10 -7.94 11.13
C THR A 346 -11.74 -8.06 12.62
N LYS A 347 -10.49 -8.43 12.95
CA LYS A 347 -9.96 -8.52 14.33
C LYS A 347 -10.76 -9.46 15.24
N THR A 348 -11.37 -10.51 14.70
CA THR A 348 -12.10 -11.48 15.53
C THR A 348 -11.15 -12.28 16.43
N ALA A 349 -11.63 -12.74 17.59
CA ALA A 349 -10.81 -13.50 18.55
C ALA A 349 -10.20 -14.78 17.93
N ALA A 350 -10.92 -15.45 17.04
CA ALA A 350 -10.42 -16.63 16.33
C ALA A 350 -9.20 -16.30 15.45
N ARG A 351 -9.22 -15.17 14.74
CA ARG A 351 -8.11 -14.70 13.90
C ARG A 351 -6.91 -14.28 14.72
N SER A 352 -7.14 -13.58 15.84
CA SER A 352 -6.07 -13.24 16.77
C SER A 352 -5.39 -14.49 17.33
N SER A 353 -6.16 -15.51 17.72
CA SER A 353 -5.61 -16.79 18.21
C SER A 353 -4.83 -17.56 17.13
N GLU A 354 -5.30 -17.53 15.89
CA GLU A 354 -4.60 -18.13 14.75
C GLU A 354 -3.23 -17.45 14.49
N LEU A 355 -3.19 -16.11 14.52
CA LEU A 355 -1.95 -15.35 14.42
C LEU A 355 -0.98 -15.70 15.56
N GLU A 356 -1.45 -15.72 16.81
CA GLU A 356 -0.62 -16.06 17.97
C GLU A 356 0.01 -17.45 17.85
N LYS A 357 -0.75 -18.43 17.32
CA LYS A 357 -0.23 -19.78 17.05
C LYS A 357 0.94 -19.75 16.07
N HIS A 358 0.85 -18.99 14.98
CA HIS A 358 1.94 -18.88 14.01
C HIS A 358 3.15 -18.11 14.56
N LEU A 359 2.90 -17.04 15.32
CA LEU A 359 3.97 -16.28 15.99
C LEU A 359 4.72 -17.13 17.03
N ALA A 360 4.03 -18.02 17.75
CA ALA A 360 4.64 -18.94 18.69
C ALA A 360 5.53 -19.99 18.01
N THR A 361 5.30 -20.32 16.73
CA THR A 361 6.21 -21.16 15.94
C THR A 361 7.51 -20.40 15.63
N ALA A 362 7.43 -19.11 15.29
CA ALA A 362 8.60 -18.28 14.99
C ALA A 362 9.43 -17.96 16.23
N ALA A 363 8.76 -17.54 17.31
CA ALA A 363 9.38 -17.22 18.60
C ALA A 363 8.48 -17.72 19.74
N PRO A 364 8.75 -18.92 20.30
CA PRO A 364 8.01 -19.46 21.43
C PRO A 364 7.97 -18.48 22.60
N VAL A 365 6.82 -18.46 23.30
CA VAL A 365 6.62 -17.61 24.47
C VAL A 365 7.49 -18.10 25.63
N GLU A 366 8.21 -17.17 26.23
CA GLU A 366 8.97 -17.35 27.46
C GLU A 366 8.41 -16.38 28.50
N SER A 367 8.10 -16.84 29.71
CA SER A 367 7.61 -15.96 30.77
C SER A 367 8.79 -15.42 31.55
N ALA A 368 8.84 -14.09 31.73
CA ALA A 368 9.84 -13.48 32.59
C ALA A 368 9.68 -13.97 34.04
N LYS A 369 10.77 -14.41 34.68
CA LYS A 369 10.79 -14.87 36.07
C LYS A 369 10.58 -13.73 37.05
N ALA A 370 11.08 -12.55 36.73
CA ALA A 370 10.95 -11.36 37.55
C ALA A 370 10.93 -10.10 36.68
N VAL A 371 10.22 -9.08 37.15
CA VAL A 371 10.27 -7.73 36.61
C VAL A 371 10.57 -6.75 37.73
N ARG A 372 11.57 -5.90 37.51
CA ARG A 372 11.93 -4.83 38.45
C ARG A 372 11.98 -3.51 37.71
N VAL A 373 11.38 -2.49 38.32
CA VAL A 373 11.51 -1.10 37.87
C VAL A 373 12.58 -0.44 38.72
N LEU A 374 13.60 0.12 38.06
CA LEU A 374 14.68 0.84 38.73
C LEU A 374 14.30 2.31 38.92
N ALA A 375 14.81 2.93 39.99
CA ALA A 375 14.59 4.35 40.28
C ALA A 375 15.52 5.27 39.49
N THR A 376 16.53 4.70 38.83
CA THR A 376 17.58 5.40 38.08
C THR A 376 16.98 6.33 37.02
N LEU A 377 17.49 7.55 36.97
CA LEU A 377 17.15 8.50 35.91
C LEU A 377 17.67 8.00 34.57
N VAL A 378 16.86 8.12 33.53
CA VAL A 378 17.19 7.66 32.18
C VAL A 378 16.65 8.64 31.15
N ASP A 379 17.37 8.82 30.04
CA ASP A 379 16.86 9.58 28.91
C ASP A 379 15.58 8.91 28.36
N SER A 380 14.59 9.74 28.02
CA SER A 380 13.39 9.25 27.34
C SER A 380 13.63 9.26 25.84
N PRO A 381 13.69 8.09 25.18
CA PRO A 381 13.85 8.04 23.73
C PRO A 381 12.65 8.73 23.03
N SER A 382 12.95 9.65 22.11
CA SER A 382 11.96 10.21 21.16
C SER A 382 11.42 9.13 20.22
N ASP A 383 10.11 9.12 19.96
CA ASP A 383 9.50 8.24 18.94
C ASP A 383 9.73 8.77 17.51
N ALA A 384 10.12 10.05 17.34
CA ALA A 384 10.20 10.71 16.03
C ALA A 384 11.58 10.65 15.37
N GLU A 385 12.65 10.48 16.16
CA GLU A 385 14.03 10.60 15.68
C GLU A 385 14.82 9.30 15.90
N PRO A 386 15.59 8.84 14.91
CA PRO A 386 16.51 7.72 15.09
C PRO A 386 17.59 8.05 16.13
N GLN A 387 17.70 7.22 17.17
CA GLN A 387 18.68 7.43 18.25
C GLN A 387 19.22 6.12 18.82
N TRP A 388 20.46 6.15 19.31
CA TRP A 388 21.01 5.10 20.17
C TRP A 388 20.29 5.08 21.52
N GLY A 389 19.96 3.88 21.98
CA GLY A 389 19.30 3.67 23.26
C GLY A 389 20.13 4.21 24.44
N PRO A 390 19.50 4.54 25.57
CA PRO A 390 20.20 5.03 26.75
C PRO A 390 20.66 3.89 27.68
N LEU A 391 20.54 2.63 27.26
CA LEU A 391 20.88 1.45 28.05
C LEU A 391 21.95 0.61 27.35
N THR A 392 22.93 0.11 28.10
CA THR A 392 23.83 -0.95 27.66
C THR A 392 24.34 -1.74 28.86
N PHE A 393 24.68 -3.00 28.69
CA PHE A 393 25.47 -3.71 29.69
C PHE A 393 26.97 -3.52 29.40
N ASP A 394 27.78 -3.46 30.45
CA ASP A 394 29.24 -3.46 30.33
C ASP A 394 29.79 -4.90 30.27
N ALA A 395 31.11 -5.06 30.32
CA ALA A 395 31.74 -6.39 30.33
C ALA A 395 31.64 -7.12 31.68
N THR A 396 31.21 -6.43 32.75
CA THR A 396 31.00 -7.00 34.10
C THR A 396 29.53 -7.30 34.38
N ASN A 397 28.67 -7.18 33.37
CA ASN A 397 27.21 -7.30 33.44
C ASN A 397 26.54 -6.27 34.36
N GLN A 398 27.18 -5.13 34.60
CA GLN A 398 26.53 -3.97 35.18
C GLN A 398 25.72 -3.25 34.09
N LEU A 399 24.56 -2.72 34.48
CA LEU A 399 23.71 -1.96 33.56
C LEU A 399 24.15 -0.50 33.57
N LEU A 400 24.66 -0.02 32.45
CA LEU A 400 24.96 1.39 32.24
C LEU A 400 23.72 2.13 31.73
N VAL A 401 23.32 3.16 32.46
CA VAL A 401 22.15 4.00 32.20
C VAL A 401 22.60 5.42 31.88
N ARG A 402 22.28 5.90 30.68
CA ARG A 402 22.54 7.27 30.24
C ARG A 402 21.42 8.20 30.68
N ALA A 403 21.81 9.31 31.31
CA ALA A 403 20.97 10.47 31.59
C ALA A 403 21.72 11.75 31.19
N GLY A 404 21.37 12.32 30.05
CA GLY A 404 22.02 13.49 29.45
C GLY A 404 23.51 13.23 29.20
N LYS A 405 24.38 13.93 29.96
CA LYS A 405 25.84 13.82 29.84
C LYS A 405 26.47 12.87 30.87
N THR A 406 25.65 12.22 31.70
CA THR A 406 26.11 11.33 32.77
C THR A 406 25.72 9.88 32.49
N VAL A 407 26.55 8.96 32.99
CA VAL A 407 26.29 7.52 32.97
C VAL A 407 26.31 7.01 34.41
N THR A 408 25.26 6.30 34.79
CA THR A 408 25.15 5.60 36.07
C THR A 408 25.29 4.11 35.81
N SER A 409 26.16 3.45 36.56
CA SER A 409 26.26 1.99 36.60
C SER A 409 25.31 1.47 37.66
N VAL A 410 24.46 0.51 37.29
CA VAL A 410 23.47 -0.08 38.18
C VAL A 410 23.71 -1.58 38.27
N ASP A 411 23.83 -2.07 39.50
CA ASP A 411 23.90 -3.50 39.73
C ASP A 411 22.52 -4.12 39.48
N PRO A 412 22.39 -4.99 38.47
CA PRO A 412 21.11 -5.55 38.11
C PRO A 412 20.60 -6.60 39.10
N GLU A 413 21.30 -6.96 40.17
CA GLU A 413 20.83 -7.90 41.20
C GLU A 413 20.16 -7.20 42.38
N ASN A 414 20.73 -6.11 42.90
CA ASN A 414 20.18 -5.38 44.04
C ASN A 414 19.62 -3.99 43.66
N GLY A 415 20.00 -3.43 42.51
CA GLY A 415 19.61 -2.10 42.06
C GLY A 415 20.50 -0.97 42.60
N ASP A 416 21.67 -1.29 43.16
CA ASP A 416 22.59 -0.29 43.70
C ASP A 416 23.21 0.54 42.58
N GLU A 417 23.20 1.86 42.74
CA GLU A 417 23.67 2.82 41.74
C GLU A 417 25.04 3.36 42.11
N HIS A 418 25.95 3.38 41.13
CA HIS A 418 27.28 3.95 41.25
C HIS A 418 27.54 4.87 40.06
N ALA A 419 28.21 6.00 40.29
CA ALA A 419 28.71 6.80 39.19
C ALA A 419 29.81 6.00 38.47
N ASP A 420 29.60 5.68 37.19
CA ASP A 420 30.54 4.85 36.42
C ASP A 420 31.82 5.63 36.05
N GLY A 421 31.72 6.95 35.96
CA GLY A 421 32.81 7.83 35.52
C GLY A 421 33.09 7.77 34.00
N ALA A 422 32.44 6.87 33.25
CA ALA A 422 32.52 6.83 31.80
C ALA A 422 31.84 8.02 31.13
N ALA A 423 32.38 8.41 29.97
CA ALA A 423 31.75 9.41 29.12
C ALA A 423 30.43 8.88 28.55
N ALA A 424 29.36 9.69 28.64
CA ALA A 424 28.09 9.37 28.00
C ALA A 424 28.25 9.28 26.48
N TRP A 425 27.69 8.23 25.88
CA TRP A 425 27.65 8.07 24.43
C TRP A 425 26.55 8.94 23.81
N PRO A 426 26.77 9.47 22.58
CA PRO A 426 25.79 10.33 21.93
C PRO A 426 24.48 9.58 21.62
N ALA A 427 23.35 10.29 21.70
CA ALA A 427 22.06 9.76 21.25
C ALA A 427 21.96 9.73 19.73
N GLU A 428 22.60 10.69 19.05
CA GLU A 428 22.54 10.79 17.59
C GLU A 428 23.19 9.60 16.90
N VAL A 429 22.54 9.11 15.85
CA VAL A 429 23.07 8.05 15.00
C VAL A 429 23.91 8.70 13.90
N VAL A 430 25.22 8.72 14.11
CA VAL A 430 26.21 9.35 13.22
C VAL A 430 27.13 8.28 12.63
N SER A 431 27.52 8.46 11.37
CA SER A 431 28.44 7.56 10.68
C SER A 431 29.83 7.56 11.33
N PRO A 432 30.62 6.48 11.20
CA PRO A 432 31.96 6.40 11.79
C PRO A 432 32.93 7.53 11.36
N ASP A 433 32.74 8.07 10.16
CA ASP A 433 33.51 9.20 9.60
C ASP A 433 32.90 10.58 9.94
N ALA A 434 31.82 10.62 10.72
CA ALA A 434 31.06 11.81 11.09
C ALA A 434 30.48 12.62 9.92
N THR A 435 30.42 12.06 8.71
CA THR A 435 29.93 12.77 7.51
C THR A 435 28.41 12.71 7.39
N ARG A 436 27.73 11.78 8.07
CA ARG A 436 26.28 11.55 7.94
C ARG A 436 25.61 11.32 9.28
N ARG A 437 24.40 11.84 9.42
CA ARG A 437 23.52 11.61 10.56
C ARG A 437 22.19 11.06 10.07
N TRP A 438 21.70 9.96 10.65
CA TRP A 438 20.35 9.47 10.35
C TRP A 438 19.33 10.37 11.02
N SER A 439 18.47 11.04 10.24
CA SER A 439 17.55 12.05 10.75
C SER A 439 16.10 11.58 10.86
N ALA A 440 15.63 10.69 9.98
CA ALA A 440 14.27 10.17 10.05
C ALA A 440 14.09 8.86 9.27
N ALA A 441 13.02 8.13 9.58
CA ALA A 441 12.38 7.21 8.64
C ALA A 441 10.86 7.43 8.65
N PHE A 442 10.24 7.42 7.48
CA PHE A 442 8.83 7.77 7.34
C PHE A 442 8.18 7.09 6.14
N GLN A 443 6.87 6.89 6.22
CA GLN A 443 6.02 6.46 5.12
C GLN A 443 5.50 7.69 4.38
N VAL A 444 5.69 7.74 3.05
CA VAL A 444 5.18 8.86 2.22
C VAL A 444 3.65 8.74 2.09
N CYS A 445 2.96 9.88 2.15
CA CYS A 445 1.49 9.93 2.10
C CYS A 445 0.91 9.50 0.75
N ASP A 446 1.53 9.94 -0.35
CA ASP A 446 0.99 9.81 -1.71
C ASP A 446 1.31 8.45 -2.36
N ASP A 447 1.10 7.35 -1.64
CA ASP A 447 1.34 5.98 -2.14
C ASP A 447 2.81 5.65 -2.52
N GLY A 448 3.75 6.53 -2.16
CA GLY A 448 5.18 6.32 -2.38
C GLY A 448 5.77 5.30 -1.41
N ALA A 449 6.91 4.70 -1.80
CA ALA A 449 7.69 3.84 -0.90
C ALA A 449 8.13 4.60 0.36
N ALA A 450 8.21 3.90 1.49
CA ALA A 450 8.81 4.44 2.70
C ALA A 450 10.25 4.92 2.44
N ARG A 451 10.73 5.90 3.24
CA ARG A 451 12.05 6.50 3.07
C ARG A 451 12.79 6.64 4.40
N ALA A 452 14.11 6.55 4.33
CA ALA A 452 15.01 6.97 5.40
C ALA A 452 15.78 8.21 4.96
N SER A 453 15.80 9.26 5.79
CA SER A 453 16.50 10.51 5.53
C SER A 453 17.80 10.59 6.31
N PHE A 454 18.86 11.06 5.66
CA PHE A 454 20.17 11.28 6.26
C PHE A 454 20.61 12.72 6.00
N THR A 455 21.10 13.41 7.03
CA THR A 455 21.73 14.72 6.89
C THR A 455 23.22 14.55 6.64
N VAL A 456 23.75 15.19 5.59
CA VAL A 456 25.18 15.24 5.28
C VAL A 456 25.81 16.43 6.02
N ALA A 457 26.83 16.17 6.84
CA ALA A 457 27.38 17.16 7.77
C ALA A 457 28.04 18.36 7.07
N GLU A 458 28.74 18.14 5.96
CA GLU A 458 29.48 19.18 5.23
C GLU A 458 28.55 20.21 4.58
N THR A 459 27.46 19.74 3.98
CA THR A 459 26.54 20.55 3.16
C THR A 459 25.25 20.90 3.89
N ASN A 460 24.98 20.26 5.03
CA ASN A 460 23.69 20.27 5.72
C ASN A 460 22.50 19.89 4.81
N THR A 461 22.75 19.11 3.76
CA THR A 461 21.71 18.63 2.83
C THR A 461 21.11 17.33 3.33
N THR A 462 19.83 17.11 3.03
CA THR A 462 19.16 15.84 3.32
C THR A 462 19.17 14.96 2.07
N ILE A 463 19.66 13.73 2.22
CA ILE A 463 19.58 12.67 1.21
C ILE A 463 18.63 11.58 1.70
N THR A 464 17.97 10.88 0.78
CA THR A 464 16.96 9.87 1.14
C THR A 464 17.27 8.52 0.50
N ALA A 465 17.12 7.45 1.27
CA ALA A 465 17.14 6.08 0.79
C ALA A 465 15.70 5.52 0.71
N PRO A 466 15.26 4.94 -0.43
CA PRO A 466 13.99 4.23 -0.49
C PRO A 466 14.07 2.94 0.34
N LEU A 467 13.00 2.64 1.07
CA LEU A 467 12.84 1.42 1.87
C LEU A 467 11.88 0.46 1.15
N PRO A 468 12.23 -0.82 0.97
CA PRO A 468 11.32 -1.82 0.40
C PRO A 468 10.33 -2.31 1.47
N LEU A 469 9.53 -1.38 1.99
CA LEU A 469 8.44 -1.61 2.93
C LEU A 469 7.11 -1.38 2.24
N VAL A 470 6.16 -2.28 2.48
CA VAL A 470 4.79 -2.06 2.06
C VAL A 470 4.15 -1.01 2.95
N PRO A 471 3.53 0.03 2.38
CA PRO A 471 2.80 1.03 3.14
C PRO A 471 1.73 0.40 4.02
N ARG A 472 1.56 0.92 5.24
CA ARG A 472 0.45 0.52 6.12
C ARG A 472 -0.88 0.98 5.52
N LEU A 473 -1.89 0.11 5.57
CA LEU A 473 -3.26 0.48 5.20
C LEU A 473 -3.90 1.30 6.34
N GLY A 474 -4.88 2.14 6.00
CA GLY A 474 -5.58 3.01 6.94
C GLY A 474 -5.30 4.50 6.73
N ARG A 475 -6.17 5.36 7.27
CA ARG A 475 -6.07 6.82 7.16
C ARG A 475 -5.11 7.35 8.23
N ALA A 476 -3.93 7.82 7.84
CA ALA A 476 -3.20 8.86 8.57
C ALA A 476 -1.96 9.30 7.79
N CYS A 477 -2.12 10.25 6.87
CA CYS A 477 -0.96 10.99 6.44
C CYS A 477 -1.35 12.43 6.08
N SER A 478 -0.71 13.38 6.76
CA SER A 478 -0.80 14.82 6.49
C SER A 478 0.60 15.39 6.59
N GLY A 479 1.04 16.18 5.61
CA GLY A 479 2.40 16.74 5.58
C GLY A 479 3.43 15.81 4.95
N HIS A 480 4.64 15.74 5.51
CA HIS A 480 5.81 15.10 4.89
C HIS A 480 5.82 13.56 4.95
N GLY A 481 4.98 12.94 5.76
CA GLY A 481 4.93 11.48 5.94
C GLY A 481 4.55 11.07 7.36
N GLU A 482 4.19 9.80 7.54
CA GLU A 482 3.98 9.19 8.86
C GLU A 482 5.33 8.64 9.38
N PRO A 483 5.79 9.02 10.59
CA PRO A 483 7.05 8.51 11.12
C PRO A 483 6.99 6.99 11.35
N LEU A 484 8.09 6.30 11.03
CA LEU A 484 8.24 4.87 11.25
C LEU A 484 9.04 4.61 12.52
N LEU A 485 8.67 3.56 13.25
CA LEU A 485 9.46 3.09 14.39
C LEU A 485 10.83 2.62 13.88
N VAL A 486 11.89 3.18 14.46
CA VAL A 486 13.29 2.91 14.11
C VAL A 486 14.08 2.46 15.33
N GLN A 487 14.95 1.49 15.14
CA GLN A 487 15.90 1.04 16.15
C GLN A 487 17.26 0.80 15.49
N PRO A 488 18.25 1.69 15.65
CA PRO A 488 19.60 1.44 15.17
C PRO A 488 20.24 0.28 15.94
N ILE A 489 21.09 -0.50 15.25
CA ILE A 489 21.76 -1.68 15.81
C ILE A 489 23.27 -1.49 15.82
N ALA A 490 23.86 -1.13 14.68
CA ALA A 490 25.30 -0.89 14.54
C ALA A 490 25.56 -0.01 13.32
N TRP A 491 26.54 0.89 13.38
CA TRP A 491 27.04 1.59 12.21
C TRP A 491 28.53 1.31 12.07
N GLY A 492 28.89 0.53 11.06
CA GLY A 492 30.27 0.11 10.80
C GLY A 492 30.66 0.26 9.33
N PRO A 493 31.80 -0.33 8.92
CA PRO A 493 32.28 -0.25 7.53
C PRO A 493 31.31 -0.81 6.49
N ARG A 494 30.44 -1.76 6.88
CA ARG A 494 29.41 -2.33 6.00
C ARG A 494 28.21 -1.43 5.79
N GLY A 495 28.06 -0.38 6.59
CA GLY A 495 26.88 0.47 6.62
C GLY A 495 26.20 0.53 7.99
N LEU A 496 25.01 1.10 8.02
CA LEU A 496 24.15 1.18 9.19
C LEU A 496 23.16 0.01 9.18
N GLU A 497 23.21 -0.84 10.19
CA GLU A 497 22.21 -1.85 10.50
C GLU A 497 21.15 -1.26 11.41
N ALA A 498 19.88 -1.43 11.03
CA ALA A 498 18.77 -0.98 11.85
C ALA A 498 17.51 -1.80 11.60
N ILE A 499 16.58 -1.76 12.55
CA ILE A 499 15.22 -2.23 12.38
C ILE A 499 14.35 -1.02 12.07
N VAL A 500 13.60 -1.08 10.96
CA VAL A 500 12.64 -0.05 10.55
C VAL A 500 11.29 -0.70 10.34
N ALA A 501 10.26 -0.20 11.02
CA ALA A 501 8.91 -0.76 11.02
C ALA A 501 8.90 -2.28 11.31
N GLY A 502 9.77 -2.73 12.22
CA GLY A 502 9.88 -4.14 12.63
C GLY A 502 10.67 -5.04 11.67
N ARG A 503 11.27 -4.50 10.60
CA ARG A 503 12.09 -5.27 9.64
C ARG A 503 13.56 -4.81 9.63
N PRO A 504 14.52 -5.74 9.54
CA PRO A 504 15.94 -5.40 9.57
C PRO A 504 16.45 -4.96 8.19
N PHE A 505 17.22 -3.87 8.17
CA PHE A 505 17.81 -3.26 6.98
C PHE A 505 19.28 -2.96 7.18
N ILE A 506 20.01 -2.96 6.07
CA ILE A 506 21.34 -2.35 5.97
C ILE A 506 21.29 -1.16 5.02
N PHE A 507 21.78 -0.02 5.51
CA PHE A 507 21.94 1.21 4.73
C PHE A 507 23.38 1.41 4.34
N LYS A 508 23.63 1.59 3.04
CA LYS A 508 24.98 1.77 2.48
C LYS A 508 25.11 3.10 1.77
N SER A 509 26.31 3.66 1.83
CA SER A 509 26.72 4.81 1.02
C SER A 509 27.18 4.30 -0.35
N GLU A 510 26.59 4.80 -1.44
CA GLU A 510 27.02 4.50 -2.81
C GLU A 510 27.72 5.69 -3.49
N GLY A 511 27.96 6.77 -2.74
CA GLY A 511 28.59 7.99 -3.22
C GLY A 511 28.32 9.13 -2.24
N ALA A 512 28.89 10.32 -2.47
CA ALA A 512 28.82 11.45 -1.53
C ALA A 512 27.38 11.85 -1.14
N ASN A 513 26.42 11.73 -2.06
CA ASN A 513 25.04 12.17 -1.89
C ASN A 513 24.00 11.05 -2.06
N GLU A 514 24.41 9.78 -1.94
CA GLU A 514 23.53 8.65 -2.20
C GLU A 514 23.57 7.63 -1.05
N MET A 515 22.39 7.11 -0.72
CA MET A 515 22.16 6.08 0.28
C MET A 515 21.19 5.05 -0.30
N THR A 516 21.54 3.78 -0.17
CA THR A 516 20.67 2.66 -0.55
C THR A 516 20.31 1.85 0.69
N ALA A 517 19.10 1.27 0.70
CA ALA A 517 18.64 0.39 1.76
C ALA A 517 18.33 -1.00 1.17
N SER A 518 18.73 -2.05 1.87
CA SER A 518 18.47 -3.43 1.47
C SER A 518 18.10 -4.28 2.69
N PRO A 519 17.28 -5.34 2.53
CA PRO A 519 17.00 -6.28 3.62
C PRO A 519 18.30 -6.86 4.18
N LEU A 520 18.42 -6.91 5.50
CA LEU A 520 19.58 -7.47 6.18
C LEU A 520 19.39 -9.00 6.36
N ALA A 521 20.37 -9.80 5.93
CA ALA A 521 20.30 -11.26 6.00
C ALA A 521 20.79 -11.82 7.36
N PRO A 522 22.08 -11.72 7.75
CA PRO A 522 22.47 -11.86 9.15
C PRO A 522 22.94 -10.53 9.75
N PHE A 523 22.69 -10.34 11.05
CA PHE A 523 23.33 -9.30 11.85
C PHE A 523 24.83 -9.58 11.97
N LEU A 524 25.62 -8.52 12.14
CA LEU A 524 27.04 -8.67 12.45
C LEU A 524 27.26 -9.28 13.84
N ASP A 525 28.38 -9.98 14.01
CA ASP A 525 28.85 -10.51 15.31
C ASP A 525 29.77 -9.53 16.05
N GLU A 526 30.20 -8.43 15.41
CA GLU A 526 31.07 -7.41 16.00
C GLU A 526 30.43 -6.78 17.24
N ARG A 527 31.21 -6.33 18.23
CA ARG A 527 30.64 -5.68 19.41
C ARG A 527 29.94 -4.38 19.00
N PRO A 528 28.63 -4.23 19.25
CA PRO A 528 27.90 -3.04 18.83
C PRO A 528 28.22 -1.84 19.75
N PRO A 529 27.94 -0.60 19.31
CA PRO A 529 28.10 0.57 20.15
C PRO A 529 27.14 0.54 21.36
N PRO A 530 27.48 1.24 22.46
CA PRO A 530 26.55 1.47 23.57
C PRO A 530 25.20 2.00 23.09
N GLY A 531 24.11 1.53 23.70
CA GLY A 531 22.75 1.87 23.28
C GLY A 531 22.17 0.96 22.19
N SER A 532 22.93 -0.03 21.73
CA SER A 532 22.43 -1.06 20.83
C SER A 532 21.50 -2.05 21.55
N PRO A 533 20.46 -2.57 20.87
CA PRO A 533 19.68 -3.71 21.37
C PRO A 533 20.46 -5.04 21.38
N ARG A 534 21.67 -5.05 20.85
CA ARG A 534 22.52 -6.22 20.68
C ARG A 534 23.68 -6.22 21.68
N MET A 535 24.09 -7.41 22.12
CA MET A 535 25.30 -7.68 22.89
C MET A 535 25.96 -8.96 22.35
N GLY A 536 26.98 -8.80 21.52
CA GLY A 536 27.54 -9.92 20.74
C GLY A 536 26.49 -10.54 19.80
N ALA A 537 26.29 -11.85 19.86
CA ALA A 537 25.26 -12.55 19.08
C ALA A 537 23.86 -12.54 19.73
N LYS A 538 23.69 -11.87 20.88
CA LYS A 538 22.43 -11.79 21.64
C LYS A 538 21.74 -10.48 21.35
N MET A 539 20.41 -10.48 21.33
CA MET A 539 19.66 -9.26 21.02
C MET A 539 18.31 -9.24 21.73
N ALA A 540 17.87 -8.06 22.16
CA ALA A 540 16.52 -7.84 22.68
C ALA A 540 15.88 -6.63 22.00
N VAL A 541 14.75 -6.84 21.32
CA VAL A 541 14.03 -5.80 20.58
C VAL A 541 12.56 -5.80 20.97
N ALA A 542 12.06 -4.63 21.36
CA ALA A 542 10.63 -4.42 21.49
C ALA A 542 10.05 -4.06 20.12
N VAL A 543 9.12 -4.90 19.64
CA VAL A 543 8.19 -4.58 18.55
C VAL A 543 6.80 -4.37 19.16
N PRO A 544 5.86 -3.64 18.52
CA PRO A 544 4.65 -3.19 19.22
C PRO A 544 3.85 -4.29 19.92
N ASN A 545 3.86 -5.53 19.42
CA ASN A 545 3.19 -6.68 20.05
C ASN A 545 4.09 -7.74 20.71
N ALA A 546 5.41 -7.56 20.78
CA ALA A 546 6.33 -8.55 21.38
C ALA A 546 7.66 -7.98 21.86
N LEU A 547 8.22 -8.60 22.89
CA LEU A 547 9.63 -8.40 23.26
C LEU A 547 10.40 -9.61 22.75
N LEU A 548 11.07 -9.44 21.61
CA LEU A 548 11.82 -10.50 20.95
C LEU A 548 13.22 -10.58 21.52
N VAL A 549 13.60 -11.76 21.98
CA VAL A 549 14.94 -12.04 22.52
C VAL A 549 15.60 -13.14 21.70
N LEU A 550 16.78 -12.85 21.16
CA LEU A 550 17.68 -13.82 20.57
C LEU A 550 18.71 -14.23 21.62
N ALA A 551 18.65 -15.48 22.04
CA ALA A 551 19.61 -16.09 22.94
C ALA A 551 19.89 -17.53 22.50
N GLU A 552 21.15 -17.97 22.59
CA GLU A 552 21.55 -19.33 22.20
C GLU A 552 21.14 -19.70 20.76
N GLY A 553 21.16 -18.72 19.85
CA GLY A 553 20.73 -18.89 18.46
C GLY A 553 19.22 -19.12 18.27
N LYS A 554 18.40 -18.91 19.31
CA LYS A 554 16.95 -19.11 19.28
C LYS A 554 16.22 -17.83 19.67
N TRP A 555 15.17 -17.55 18.92
CA TRP A 555 14.24 -16.47 19.24
C TRP A 555 13.20 -16.92 20.27
N ARG A 556 12.88 -16.00 21.19
CA ARG A 556 11.83 -16.13 22.19
C ARG A 556 11.03 -14.84 22.27
N ASN A 557 9.73 -14.95 22.54
CA ASN A 557 8.88 -13.82 22.88
C ASN A 557 8.77 -13.73 24.40
N LEU A 558 9.57 -12.87 25.01
CA LEU A 558 9.59 -12.68 26.46
C LEU A 558 8.34 -11.91 26.90
N ARG A 559 7.48 -12.54 27.69
CA ARG A 559 6.23 -11.95 28.18
C ARG A 559 6.26 -11.81 29.70
N SER A 560 5.65 -10.72 30.19
CA SER A 560 5.34 -10.53 31.59
C SER A 560 3.91 -9.99 31.72
N PRO A 561 3.15 -10.40 32.74
CA PRO A 561 1.85 -9.78 33.02
C PRO A 561 1.97 -8.31 33.43
N ASP A 562 3.13 -7.87 33.95
CA ASP A 562 3.33 -6.53 34.52
C ASP A 562 3.74 -5.48 33.48
N VAL A 563 4.14 -5.92 32.29
CA VAL A 563 4.71 -5.08 31.23
C VAL A 563 4.16 -5.47 29.87
N LYS A 564 3.56 -4.49 29.17
CA LYS A 564 3.13 -4.67 27.79
C LYS A 564 4.27 -4.33 26.84
N PRO A 565 4.55 -5.15 25.81
CA PRO A 565 5.60 -4.87 24.83
C PRO A 565 5.48 -3.49 24.16
N SER A 566 4.26 -3.04 23.87
CA SER A 566 3.99 -1.73 23.28
C SER A 566 4.48 -0.53 24.11
N GLU A 567 4.75 -0.73 25.41
CA GLU A 567 5.25 0.30 26.33
C GLU A 567 6.78 0.31 26.46
N LEU A 568 7.45 -0.70 25.89
CA LEU A 568 8.89 -0.85 25.96
C LEU A 568 9.57 -0.15 24.77
N ARG A 569 10.70 0.49 25.04
CA ARG A 569 11.57 1.14 24.05
C ARG A 569 13.03 0.91 24.43
N ALA A 570 13.93 1.09 23.45
CA ALA A 570 15.37 1.09 23.64
C ALA A 570 15.87 -0.06 24.54
N CYS A 571 15.43 -1.28 24.22
CA CYS A 571 15.82 -2.47 24.95
C CYS A 571 17.28 -2.83 24.68
N THR A 572 17.92 -3.50 25.63
CA THR A 572 19.25 -4.12 25.51
C THR A 572 19.29 -5.41 26.32
N ILE A 573 20.30 -6.24 26.09
CA ILE A 573 20.46 -7.56 26.71
C ILE A 573 21.87 -7.72 27.27
N ASP A 574 21.98 -8.44 28.38
CA ASP A 574 23.26 -8.70 29.01
C ASP A 574 24.06 -9.79 28.27
N ASP A 575 25.34 -9.94 28.64
CA ASP A 575 26.21 -10.89 27.97
C ASP A 575 25.81 -12.34 28.24
N THR A 576 25.05 -12.63 29.30
CA THR A 576 24.58 -13.99 29.64
C THR A 576 23.24 -14.31 28.98
N ALA A 577 22.56 -13.31 28.42
CA ALA A 577 21.17 -13.36 28.00
C ALA A 577 20.19 -13.76 29.11
N THR A 578 20.52 -13.55 30.38
CA THR A 578 19.58 -13.79 31.49
C THR A 578 18.77 -12.55 31.84
N ARG A 579 19.23 -11.35 31.43
CA ARG A 579 18.60 -10.08 31.78
C ARG A 579 18.39 -9.21 30.54
N VAL A 580 17.18 -8.66 30.44
CA VAL A 580 16.81 -7.67 29.43
C VAL A 580 16.45 -6.38 30.13
N ALA A 581 17.05 -5.27 29.71
CA ALA A 581 16.71 -3.94 30.23
C ALA A 581 16.03 -3.13 29.12
N CYS A 582 14.92 -2.48 29.43
CA CYS A 582 14.19 -1.61 28.51
C CYS A 582 13.78 -0.31 29.19
N VAL A 583 13.52 0.72 28.41
CA VAL A 583 12.89 1.95 28.89
C VAL A 583 11.36 1.82 28.78
N ARG A 584 10.66 2.11 29.87
CA ARG A 584 9.20 2.15 29.96
C ARG A 584 8.77 3.47 30.61
N ARG A 585 8.15 4.36 29.82
CA ARG A 585 7.64 5.67 30.31
C ARG A 585 8.68 6.45 31.13
N GLY A 586 9.91 6.55 30.60
CA GLY A 586 11.02 7.26 31.26
C GLY A 586 11.62 6.57 32.47
N LYS A 587 11.34 5.27 32.68
CA LYS A 587 11.96 4.44 33.73
C LYS A 587 12.65 3.24 33.13
N VAL A 588 13.70 2.77 33.79
CA VAL A 588 14.36 1.51 33.42
C VAL A 588 13.60 0.34 34.02
N VAL A 589 13.30 -0.66 33.19
CA VAL A 589 12.67 -1.90 33.60
C VAL A 589 13.59 -3.06 33.24
N LEU A 590 13.95 -3.85 34.24
CA LEU A 590 14.75 -5.05 34.12
C LEU A 590 13.83 -6.27 34.14
N LEU A 591 13.91 -7.09 33.11
CA LEU A 591 13.22 -8.37 32.98
C LEU A 591 14.22 -9.51 33.11
N GLN A 592 13.99 -10.42 34.03
CA GLN A 592 14.76 -11.64 34.18
C GLN A 592 14.11 -12.77 33.38
N ARG A 593 14.88 -13.44 32.52
CA ARG A 593 14.41 -14.56 31.71
C ARG A 593 14.35 -15.85 32.50
#